data_AF-A0A7V9GCD7-F1
#
_entry.id   AF-A0A7V9GCD7-F1
#
_cell.length_a   1.000
_cell.length_b   1.000
_cell.length_c   1.000
_cell.angle_alpha   90.00
_cell.angle_beta   90.00
_cell.angle_gamma   90.00
#
_symmetry.space_group_name_H-M   'P 1'
#
loop_
_entity.id
_entity.type
_entity.pdbx_description
1 polymer ?
#
loop_
_entity_poly.entity_id
_entity_poly.type
_entity_poly.pdbx_seq_one_letter_code
_entity_poly.pdbx_strand_id
1 'polypeptide(L)' 'MSVLETLVETVKKMPYEQQKELLHYAEFLNSKKKADGNPPRKSLYGLWANRGIDITEEDIDEIRREM' A
#
# COMPACT_ATOMS: atom_id res chain seq x y z
N MET A 1 8.04 -24.18 -25.10
CA MET A 1 7.01 -23.13 -25.00
C MET A 1 7.38 -22.21 -23.86
N SER A 2 7.43 -20.91 -24.13
CA SER A 2 7.57 -19.86 -23.13
C SER A 2 6.26 -19.65 -22.37
N VAL A 3 6.34 -19.19 -21.12
CA VAL A 3 5.18 -18.80 -20.31
C VAL A 3 4.37 -17.71 -21.01
N LEU A 4 5.03 -16.77 -21.68
CA LEU A 4 4.40 -15.70 -22.46
C LEU A 4 3.58 -16.25 -23.63
N GLU A 5 4.13 -17.22 -24.37
CA GLU A 5 3.45 -17.82 -25.52
C GLU A 5 2.19 -18.56 -25.08
N THR A 6 2.29 -19.35 -24.01
CA THR A 6 1.15 -20.10 -23.45
C THR A 6 0.06 -19.17 -22.94
N LEU A 7 0.44 -18.06 -22.29
CA LEU A 7 -0.50 -17.05 -21.81
C LEU A 7 -1.28 -16.42 -22.97
N VAL A 8 -0.58 -16.00 -24.03
CA VAL A 8 -1.21 -15.39 -25.21
C VAL A 8 -2.17 -16.34 -25.90
N GLU A 9 -1.80 -17.61 -26.08
CA GLU A 9 -2.68 -18.62 -26.67
C GLU A 9 -3.93 -18.88 -25.83
N THR A 10 -3.80 -18.86 -24.50
CA THR A 10 -4.92 -19.08 -23.58
C THR A 10 -5.87 -17.88 -23.60
N VAL A 11 -5.35 -16.65 -23.52
CA VAL A 11 -6.14 -15.40 -23.54
C VAL A 11 -6.92 -15.26 -24.84
N LYS A 12 -6.32 -15.62 -25.98
CA LYS A 12 -6.98 -15.57 -27.30
C LYS A 12 -8.22 -16.45 -27.41
N LYS A 13 -8.30 -17.53 -26.63
CA LYS A 13 -9.44 -18.46 -26.63
C LYS A 13 -10.56 -18.04 -25.69
N MET A 14 -10.33 -17.04 -24.83
CA MET A 14 -11.30 -16.57 -23.85
C MET A 14 -12.27 -15.52 -24.43
N PRO A 15 -13.50 -15.43 -23.91
CA PRO A 15 -14.42 -14.32 -24.20
C PRO A 15 -13.85 -12.96 -23.78
N TYR A 16 -14.31 -11.89 -24.42
CA TYR A 16 -13.84 -10.52 -24.17
C TYR A 16 -13.90 -10.10 -22.69
N GLU A 17 -14.95 -10.51 -21.97
CA GLU A 17 -15.11 -10.16 -20.56
C GLU A 17 -13.99 -10.74 -19.68
N GLN A 18 -13.61 -12.00 -19.92
CA GLN A 18 -12.51 -12.65 -19.21
C GLN A 18 -11.15 -12.06 -19.58
N GLN A 19 -10.98 -11.60 -20.84
CA GLN A 19 -9.77 -10.89 -21.25
C GLN A 19 -9.61 -9.55 -20.51
N LYS A 20 -10.72 -8.82 -20.30
CA LYS A 20 -10.74 -7.59 -19.50
C LYS A 20 -10.37 -7.84 -18.04
N GLU A 21 -10.91 -8.88 -17.42
CA GLU A 21 -10.56 -9.23 -16.04
C GLU A 21 -9.07 -9.56 -15.89
N LEU A 22 -8.51 -10.32 -16.83
CA LEU A 22 -7.08 -10.64 -16.83
C LEU A 22 -6.19 -9.40 -17.01
N LEU A 23 -6.62 -8.46 -17.86
CA LEU A 23 -5.91 -7.18 -18.03
C LEU A 23 -5.91 -6.38 -16.72
N HIS A 24 -7.06 -6.26 -16.06
CA HIS A 24 -7.16 -5.62 -14.75
C HIS A 24 -6.25 -6.29 -13.71
N TYR A 25 -6.20 -7.63 -13.70
CA TYR A 25 -5.34 -8.35 -12.77
C TYR A 25 -3.85 -8.13 -13.06
N ALA A 26 -3.45 -8.07 -14.33
CA ALA A 26 -2.07 -7.77 -14.70
C ALA A 26 -1.65 -6.35 -14.28
N GLU A 27 -2.54 -5.37 -14.44
CA GLU A 27 -2.34 -4.00 -13.95
C GLU A 27 -2.21 -3.95 -12.42
N PHE A 28 -3.06 -4.70 -11.71
CA PHE A 28 -2.97 -4.84 -10.25
C PHE A 28 -1.64 -5.44 -9.80
N LEU A 29 -1.14 -6.49 -10.46
CA LEU A 29 0.16 -7.07 -10.11
C LEU A 29 1.31 -6.08 -10.33
N ASN A 30 1.24 -5.29 -11.40
CA ASN A 30 2.23 -4.25 -11.68
C ASN A 30 2.17 -3.11 -10.65
N SER A 31 0.97 -2.70 -10.22
CA SER A 31 0.82 -1.66 -9.19
C SER A 31 1.27 -2.16 -7.82
N LYS A 32 0.98 -3.41 -7.47
CA LYS A 32 1.44 -4.05 -6.23
C LYS A 32 2.96 -4.11 -6.14
N LYS A 33 3.65 -4.52 -7.21
CA LYS A 33 5.13 -4.50 -7.25
C LYS A 33 5.69 -3.09 -7.05
N LYS A 34 5.04 -2.05 -7.57
CA LYS A 34 5.44 -0.65 -7.31
C LYS A 34 5.22 -0.24 -5.86
N ALA A 35 4.18 -0.76 -5.21
CA ALA A 35 3.93 -0.53 -3.79
C ALA A 35 4.92 -1.28 -2.87
N ASP A 36 5.32 -2.50 -3.23
CA ASP A 36 6.31 -3.31 -2.50
C ASP A 36 7.73 -2.70 -2.55
N GLY A 37 8.00 -1.85 -3.53
CA GLY A 37 9.23 -1.05 -3.60
C GLY A 37 9.26 0.16 -2.67
N ASN A 38 8.13 0.51 -2.04
CA ASN A 38 8.08 1.58 -1.05
C ASN A 38 8.32 0.98 0.34
N PRO A 39 9.39 1.36 1.05
CA PRO A 39 9.62 0.85 2.39
C PRO A 39 8.40 1.15 3.27
N PRO A 40 8.01 0.25 4.18
CA PRO A 40 6.88 0.48 5.07
C PRO A 40 7.05 1.85 5.73
N ARG A 41 5.99 2.66 5.68
CA ARG A 41 6.01 3.99 6.32
C ARG A 41 6.42 3.79 7.78
N LYS A 42 7.48 4.48 8.22
CA LYS A 42 7.94 4.41 9.60
C LYS A 42 6.77 4.77 10.53
N SER A 43 6.58 3.96 11.57
CA SER A 43 5.55 4.21 12.57
C SER A 43 5.71 5.62 13.14
N LEU A 44 4.61 6.37 13.22
CA LEU A 44 4.61 7.69 13.86
C LEU A 44 5.11 7.56 15.30
N TYR A 45 4.71 6.53 16.04
CA TYR A 45 5.19 6.27 17.41
C TYR A 45 6.72 6.22 17.49
N GLY A 46 7.40 5.62 16.50
CA GLY A 46 8.87 5.57 16.46
C GLY A 46 9.53 6.94 16.22
N LEU A 47 8.83 7.89 15.58
CA LEU A 47 9.32 9.26 15.41
C LEU A 47 9.27 10.06 16.72
N TRP A 48 8.32 9.74 17.60
CA TRP A 48 8.10 10.44 18.87
C TRP A 48 8.85 9.79 20.06
N ALA A 49 9.18 8.49 19.98
CA ALA A 49 9.77 7.73 21.08
C ALA A 49 11.10 8.29 21.66
N ASN A 50 11.91 8.97 20.85
CA ASN A 50 13.24 9.47 21.26
C ASN A 50 13.29 11.00 21.40
N ARG A 51 12.13 11.68 21.46
CA ARG A 51 12.09 13.15 21.50
C ARG A 51 12.19 13.74 22.90
N GLY A 52 12.20 12.90 23.95
CA GLY A 52 12.29 13.37 25.34
C GLY A 52 11.13 14.29 25.75
N ILE A 53 10.00 14.17 25.05
CA ILE A 53 8.78 14.91 25.33
C ILE A 53 8.00 14.06 26.33
N ASP A 54 7.98 14.51 27.58
CA ASP A 54 7.11 13.99 28.63
C ASP A 54 5.98 14.99 28.79
N ILE A 55 4.78 14.62 28.34
CA ILE A 55 3.58 15.46 28.48
C ILE A 55 2.72 14.75 29.51
N THR A 56 2.51 15.42 30.63
CA THR A 56 1.65 14.92 31.71
C THR A 56 0.19 15.24 31.41
N GLU A 57 -0.72 14.58 32.13
CA GLU A 57 -2.16 14.84 31.98
C GLU A 57 -2.49 16.28 32.43
N GLU A 58 -1.78 16.78 33.44
CA GLU A 58 -1.86 18.14 33.93
C GLU A 58 -1.48 19.17 32.85
N ASP A 59 -0.40 18.94 32.09
CA ASP A 59 0.04 19.82 31.01
C ASP A 59 -1.03 19.92 29.90
N ILE A 60 -1.72 18.82 29.61
CA ILE A 60 -2.79 18.79 28.59
C ILE A 60 -4.02 19.57 29.06
N ASP A 61 -4.40 19.39 30.32
CA ASP A 61 -5.57 20.03 30.91
C ASP A 61 -5.38 21.51 31.21
N GLU A 62 -4.13 21.96 31.41
CA GLU A 62 -3.78 23.37 31.50
C GLU A 62 -3.96 24.07 30.14
N ILE A 63 -3.37 23.53 29.07
CA ILE A 63 -3.49 24.10 27.71
C ILE A 63 -4.95 24.17 27.25
N ARG A 64 -5.77 23.16 27.59
CA ARG A 64 -7.21 23.14 27.26
C ARG A 64 -8.02 24.20 28.00
N ARG A 65 -7.55 24.69 29.15
CA ARG A 65 -8.20 25.75 29.92
C ARG A 65 -7.81 27.14 29.46
N GLU A 66 -6.63 27.30 28.88
CA GLU A 66 -6.14 28.57 28.33
C GLU A 66 -6.69 28.92 26.95
N MET A 67 -7.25 27.94 26.22
CA MET A 67 -7.94 28.09 24.93
C MET A 67 -9.45 28.22 25.11
#